data_AF-A0A2S6B3H7-F1
#
_entry.id   AF-A0A2S6B3H7-F1
#
_cell.length_a   1.000
_cell.length_b   1.000
_cell.length_c   1.000
_cell.angle_alpha   90.00
_cell.angle_beta   90.00
_cell.angle_gamma   90.00
#
_symmetry.space_group_name_H-M   'P 1'
#
loop_
_entity.id
_entity.type
_entity.pdbx_description
1 polymer ?
#
loop_
_entity_poly.entity_id
_entity_poly.type
_entity_poly.pdbx_seq_one_letter_code
_entity_poly.pdbx_strand_id
1 'polypeptide(L)'
;MDIASPPLHDYLRAGIAAADLPDLHPLLNARDLLRAFSTLFHGGEESVMVRLLVLRTIGERGQAPDWSPQELRDQFAYLDPVKFDTVLGRLRENGLLLWEAASQRYRISPVGRQALASIGLLLQFNREGDELAYVTAQLAAGQAMGRVGADDLQHLLSRLNELREDFDQAVLSGSEHRIQRAADTLQSVWQWVEKGTALIRDIAADGELDTATHRVAQQIGRAQSALLRQASVFQRALNQLDRHRVHLGASGLSSSDVNRYLRALDVAALADLADDVLARMPQPAFALGPIALDVAEYELVERERAAQDDASLPPAQAAPVDTQAPVVQNDYGHAEQWFDQLAALDAEAPLSDWVPQDGFAVSAYRLSLLGLIGDAGAENRNGVAASLAQLPMQWHVDAEFESVQRAGVAYMSRGRLLPQAPQAQAEPAPSRKKKARTA
;
A
#
# COMPACT_ATOMS: atom_id res chain seq x y z
N MET A 1 33.75 -37.40 4.12
CA MET A 1 34.36 -37.24 2.79
C MET A 1 34.21 -35.78 2.42
N ASP A 2 35.28 -34.99 2.58
CA ASP A 2 35.30 -33.60 2.08
C ASP A 2 35.39 -33.67 0.56
N ILE A 3 34.29 -33.38 -0.11
CA ILE A 3 34.31 -33.10 -1.55
C ILE A 3 34.96 -31.72 -1.66
N ALA A 4 36.23 -31.68 -2.06
CA ALA A 4 36.93 -30.42 -2.29
C ALA A 4 36.09 -29.58 -3.26
N SER A 5 35.61 -28.42 -2.80
CA SER A 5 34.82 -27.53 -3.64
C SER A 5 35.65 -27.15 -4.87
N PRO A 6 35.06 -27.23 -6.08
CA PRO A 6 35.80 -26.95 -7.29
C PRO A 6 36.36 -25.52 -7.25
N PRO A 7 37.58 -25.28 -7.76
CA PRO A 7 38.15 -23.95 -7.83
C PRO A 7 37.24 -23.03 -8.64
N LEU A 8 37.22 -21.73 -8.30
CA LEU A 8 36.31 -20.74 -8.92
C LEU A 8 36.31 -20.78 -10.45
N HIS A 9 37.44 -21.12 -11.07
CA HIS A 9 37.58 -21.24 -12.52
C HIS A 9 36.69 -22.33 -13.14
N ASP A 10 36.43 -23.43 -12.42
CA ASP A 10 35.63 -24.55 -12.92
C ASP A 10 34.14 -24.21 -13.01
N TYR A 11 33.72 -23.12 -12.34
CA TYR A 11 32.38 -22.56 -12.50
C TYR A 11 32.26 -21.62 -13.72
N LEU A 12 33.39 -21.22 -14.32
CA LEU A 12 33.41 -20.31 -15.47
C LEU A 12 33.49 -21.10 -16.78
N ARG A 13 32.93 -20.53 -17.85
CA ARG A 13 33.12 -21.10 -19.19
C ARG A 13 34.58 -21.00 -19.61
N ALA A 14 35.02 -21.96 -20.44
CA ALA A 14 36.35 -21.95 -21.02
C ALA A 14 36.65 -20.61 -21.72
N GLY A 15 37.83 -20.04 -21.45
CA GLY A 15 38.27 -18.75 -21.99
C GLY A 15 37.85 -17.52 -21.18
N ILE A 16 37.08 -17.67 -20.09
CA ILE A 16 36.73 -16.57 -19.19
C ILE A 16 37.63 -16.61 -17.95
N ALA A 17 38.40 -15.54 -17.70
CA ALA A 17 39.13 -15.38 -16.46
C ALA A 17 38.30 -14.62 -15.42
N ALA A 18 38.36 -15.05 -14.16
CA ALA A 18 37.62 -14.39 -13.07
C ALA A 18 38.04 -12.91 -12.87
N ALA A 19 39.29 -12.58 -13.21
CA ALA A 19 39.81 -11.20 -13.13
C ALA A 19 39.20 -10.28 -14.18
N ASP A 20 38.64 -10.81 -15.26
CA ASP A 20 38.07 -10.03 -16.37
C ASP A 20 36.58 -9.71 -16.14
N LEU A 21 36.01 -10.14 -15.01
CA LEU A 21 34.61 -9.90 -14.64
C LEU A 21 34.53 -8.78 -13.59
N PRO A 22 34.15 -7.54 -13.96
CA PRO A 22 34.09 -6.42 -13.02
C PRO A 22 33.17 -6.69 -11.82
N ASP A 23 32.06 -7.39 -12.03
CA ASP A 23 31.10 -7.76 -10.99
C ASP A 23 31.70 -8.70 -9.93
N LEU A 24 32.75 -9.45 -10.26
CA LEU A 24 33.46 -10.31 -9.31
C LEU A 24 34.51 -9.56 -8.49
N HIS A 25 34.96 -8.38 -8.92
CA HIS A 25 36.07 -7.67 -8.24
C HIS A 25 35.79 -7.41 -6.75
N PRO A 26 34.60 -6.92 -6.34
CA PRO A 26 34.29 -6.76 -4.92
C PRO A 26 34.40 -8.06 -4.13
N LEU A 27 33.93 -9.17 -4.71
CA LEU A 27 33.93 -10.50 -4.08
C LEU A 27 35.35 -11.10 -4.00
N LEU A 28 36.16 -10.90 -5.04
CA LEU A 28 37.55 -11.31 -5.06
C LEU A 28 38.37 -10.54 -4.00
N ASN A 29 38.09 -9.25 -3.84
CA ASN A 29 38.70 -8.42 -2.80
C ASN A 29 38.23 -8.80 -1.38
N ALA A 30 37.03 -9.38 -1.25
CA ALA A 30 36.48 -9.85 0.03
C ALA A 30 36.80 -11.32 0.36
N ARG A 31 37.75 -11.96 -0.34
CA ARG A 31 38.03 -13.41 -0.20
C ARG A 31 38.32 -13.86 1.23
N ASP A 32 39.09 -13.11 1.99
CA ASP A 32 39.44 -13.48 3.37
C ASP A 32 38.21 -13.43 4.29
N LEU A 33 37.34 -12.43 4.08
CA LEU A 33 36.08 -12.32 4.80
C LEU A 33 35.10 -13.45 4.42
N LEU A 34 35.02 -13.81 3.14
CA LEU A 34 34.21 -14.95 2.68
C LEU A 34 34.70 -16.28 3.28
N ARG A 35 36.02 -16.49 3.39
CA ARG A 35 36.59 -17.66 4.07
C ARG A 35 36.30 -17.66 5.57
N ALA A 36 36.37 -16.50 6.21
CA ALA A 36 35.97 -16.34 7.61
C ALA A 36 34.50 -16.72 7.83
N PHE A 37 33.58 -16.27 6.98
CA PHE A 37 32.17 -16.67 7.06
C PHE A 37 31.96 -18.16 6.76
N SER A 38 32.64 -18.71 5.76
CA SER A 38 32.62 -20.16 5.52
C SER A 38 33.04 -20.94 6.77
N THR A 39 34.10 -20.49 7.45
CA THR A 39 34.55 -21.09 8.72
C THR A 39 33.52 -20.94 9.82
N LEU A 40 32.87 -19.79 9.96
CA LEU A 40 31.89 -19.55 11.03
C LEU A 40 30.62 -20.39 10.84
N PHE A 41 30.14 -20.51 9.60
CA PHE A 41 28.86 -21.14 9.27
C PHE A 41 28.97 -22.60 8.80
N HIS A 42 30.17 -23.18 8.72
CA HIS A 42 30.34 -24.58 8.30
C HIS A 42 29.85 -25.58 9.36
N GLY A 43 29.10 -26.61 8.98
CA GLY A 43 28.68 -27.71 9.87
C GLY A 43 27.25 -27.56 10.38
N GLY A 44 26.88 -28.31 11.43
CA GLY A 44 25.54 -28.27 12.02
C GLY A 44 25.30 -27.00 12.86
N GLU A 45 24.04 -26.61 12.98
CA GLU A 45 23.57 -25.38 13.65
C GLU A 45 24.21 -25.17 15.04
N GLU A 46 24.16 -26.19 15.91
CA GLU A 46 24.74 -26.13 17.25
C GLU A 46 26.24 -25.76 17.23
N SER A 47 26.98 -26.33 16.28
CA SER A 47 28.42 -26.07 16.15
C SER A 47 28.72 -24.66 15.62
N VAL A 48 27.78 -24.08 14.86
CA VAL A 48 27.83 -22.70 14.38
C VAL A 48 27.52 -21.77 15.54
N MET A 49 26.47 -22.05 16.32
CA MET A 49 26.10 -21.26 17.51
C MET A 49 27.25 -21.18 18.51
N VAL A 50 27.92 -22.29 18.83
CA VAL A 50 29.06 -22.29 19.75
C VAL A 50 30.24 -21.47 19.19
N ARG A 51 30.55 -21.56 17.90
CA ARG A 51 31.63 -20.73 17.27
C ARG A 51 31.31 -19.24 17.33
N LEU A 52 30.07 -18.88 17.01
CA LEU A 52 29.60 -17.50 17.06
C LEU A 52 29.62 -16.96 18.49
N LEU A 53 29.15 -17.75 19.46
CA LEU A 53 29.22 -17.43 20.88
C LEU A 53 30.67 -17.15 21.32
N VAL A 54 31.59 -18.08 21.05
CA VAL A 54 32.99 -17.95 21.44
C VAL A 54 33.64 -16.72 20.80
N LEU A 55 33.50 -16.55 19.48
CA LEU A 55 34.08 -15.40 18.78
C LEU A 55 33.50 -14.08 19.29
N ARG A 56 32.18 -14.03 19.51
CA ARG A 56 31.46 -12.85 19.99
C ARG A 56 31.92 -12.43 21.38
N THR A 57 31.92 -13.36 22.33
CA THR A 57 32.34 -13.08 23.71
C THR A 57 33.80 -12.64 23.78
N ILE A 58 34.70 -13.21 22.96
CA ILE A 58 36.10 -12.74 22.87
C ILE A 58 36.17 -11.31 22.32
N GLY A 59 35.37 -11.01 21.29
CA GLY A 59 35.37 -9.71 20.61
C GLY A 59 34.67 -8.57 21.37
N GLU A 60 33.76 -8.88 22.30
CA GLU A 60 33.06 -7.88 23.13
C GLU A 60 33.96 -7.29 24.25
N ARG A 61 35.13 -7.87 24.52
CA ARG A 61 36.05 -7.38 25.56
C ARG A 61 36.79 -6.11 25.11
N GLY A 62 36.26 -4.95 25.50
CA GLY A 62 36.81 -3.65 25.10
C GLY A 62 38.11 -3.22 25.80
N GLN A 63 38.15 -3.24 27.14
CA GLN A 63 39.26 -2.65 27.92
C GLN A 63 40.54 -3.51 27.95
N ALA A 64 40.42 -4.81 27.68
CA ALA A 64 41.54 -5.76 27.70
C ALA A 64 41.34 -6.82 26.59
N PRO A 65 41.59 -6.47 25.31
CA PRO A 65 41.22 -7.29 24.16
C PRO A 65 42.03 -8.60 24.04
N ASP A 66 43.09 -8.74 24.83
CA ASP A 66 43.94 -9.93 24.85
C ASP A 66 43.48 -10.90 25.95
N TRP A 67 43.41 -12.19 25.61
CA TRP A 67 42.93 -13.25 26.48
C TRP A 67 44.01 -14.31 26.70
N SER A 68 44.30 -14.65 27.95
CA SER A 68 45.09 -15.83 28.27
C SER A 68 44.28 -17.13 28.09
N PRO A 69 44.93 -18.29 27.86
CA PRO A 69 44.23 -19.58 27.81
C PRO A 69 43.42 -19.89 29.08
N GLN A 70 43.89 -19.44 30.24
CA GLN A 70 43.19 -19.66 31.51
C GLN A 70 41.92 -18.82 31.60
N GLU A 71 41.99 -17.52 31.28
CA GLU A 71 40.80 -16.65 31.26
C GLU A 71 39.73 -17.16 30.29
N LEU A 72 40.13 -17.71 29.13
CA LEU A 72 39.18 -18.32 28.20
C LEU A 72 38.51 -19.55 28.80
N ARG A 73 39.27 -20.46 29.43
CA ARG A 73 38.69 -21.65 30.07
C ARG A 73 37.74 -21.28 31.20
N ASP A 74 38.07 -20.26 31.98
CA ASP A 74 37.23 -19.77 33.06
C ASP A 74 35.94 -19.10 32.50
N GLN A 75 36.06 -18.27 31.46
CA GLN A 75 34.93 -17.60 30.81
C GLN A 75 33.95 -18.58 30.14
N PHE A 76 34.47 -19.68 29.60
CA PHE A 76 33.69 -20.71 28.88
C PHE A 76 33.58 -22.03 29.66
N ALA A 77 33.65 -21.99 30.99
CA ALA A 77 33.64 -23.19 31.85
C ALA A 77 32.39 -24.07 31.70
N TYR A 78 31.31 -23.54 31.11
CA TYR A 78 30.08 -24.26 30.79
C TYR A 78 30.16 -25.07 29.48
N LEU A 79 31.22 -24.91 28.68
CA LEU A 79 31.47 -25.69 27.48
C LEU A 79 32.36 -26.90 27.81
N ASP A 80 32.13 -28.01 27.10
CA ASP A 80 33.04 -29.15 27.15
C ASP A 80 34.45 -28.72 26.69
N PRO A 81 35.52 -29.03 27.45
CA PRO A 81 36.86 -28.51 27.20
C PRO A 81 37.43 -28.97 25.86
N VAL A 82 37.17 -30.21 25.44
CA VAL A 82 37.68 -30.75 24.17
C VAL A 82 36.99 -30.07 22.99
N LYS A 83 35.67 -29.89 23.08
CA LYS A 83 34.90 -29.18 22.06
C LYS A 83 35.29 -27.70 21.98
N PHE A 84 35.51 -27.06 23.13
CA PHE A 84 35.95 -25.67 23.21
C PHE A 84 37.34 -25.48 22.58
N ASP A 85 38.32 -26.33 22.91
CA ASP A 85 39.66 -26.29 22.30
C ASP A 85 39.59 -26.52 20.79
N THR A 86 38.69 -27.41 20.33
CA THR A 86 38.45 -27.61 18.88
C THR A 86 37.90 -26.35 18.22
N VAL A 87 36.96 -25.64 18.85
CA VAL A 87 36.42 -24.37 18.35
C VAL A 87 37.52 -23.30 18.31
N LEU A 88 38.29 -23.17 19.38
CA LEU A 88 39.38 -22.20 19.48
C LEU A 88 40.46 -22.45 18.42
N GLY A 89 40.83 -23.72 18.23
CA GLY A 89 41.75 -24.17 17.18
C GLY A 89 41.25 -23.79 15.79
N ARG A 90 39.99 -24.10 15.47
CA ARG A 90 39.38 -23.75 14.17
C ARG A 90 39.35 -22.25 13.92
N LEU A 91 38.97 -21.45 14.92
CA LEU A 91 38.96 -19.99 14.80
C LEU A 91 40.37 -19.44 14.57
N ARG A 92 41.39 -20.01 15.22
CA ARG A 92 42.79 -19.64 15.01
C ARG A 92 43.32 -20.04 13.63
N GLU A 93 43.13 -21.30 13.25
CA GLU A 93 43.64 -21.87 11.98
C GLU A 93 43.08 -21.15 10.75
N ASN A 94 41.85 -20.65 10.84
CA ASN A 94 41.19 -19.91 9.76
C ASN A 94 41.29 -18.38 9.92
N GLY A 95 42.23 -17.91 10.74
CA GLY A 95 42.59 -16.50 10.80
C GLY A 95 41.57 -15.57 11.48
N LEU A 96 40.59 -16.09 12.22
CA LEU A 96 39.65 -15.29 13.02
C LEU A 96 40.27 -14.86 14.36
N LEU A 97 41.17 -15.69 14.91
CA LEU A 97 41.95 -15.41 16.11
C LEU A 97 43.45 -15.41 15.80
N LEU A 98 44.19 -14.54 16.48
CA LEU A 98 45.64 -14.48 16.45
C LEU A 98 46.19 -14.95 17.79
N TRP A 99 47.30 -15.69 17.74
CA TRP A 99 48.06 -16.10 18.90
C TRP A 99 49.36 -15.29 18.97
N GLU A 100 49.54 -14.52 20.03
CA GLU A 100 50.74 -13.74 20.29
C GLU A 100 51.71 -14.58 21.12
N ALA A 101 52.74 -15.14 20.46
CA ALA A 101 53.64 -16.09 21.10
C ALA A 101 54.45 -15.49 22.27
N ALA A 102 54.77 -14.19 22.21
CA ALA A 102 55.55 -13.50 23.23
C ALA A 102 54.78 -13.32 24.55
N SER A 103 53.48 -13.00 24.47
CA SER A 103 52.63 -12.78 25.65
C SER A 103 51.76 -13.99 26.00
N GLN A 104 51.76 -15.03 25.16
CA GLN A 104 50.91 -16.23 25.29
C GLN A 104 49.42 -15.87 25.38
N ARG A 105 48.97 -14.95 24.52
CA ARG A 105 47.58 -14.47 24.50
C ARG A 105 46.92 -14.60 23.15
N TYR A 106 45.62 -14.83 23.19
CA TYR A 106 44.71 -14.75 22.06
C TYR A 106 44.19 -13.34 21.89
N ARG A 107 44.06 -12.90 20.64
CA ARG A 107 43.33 -11.68 20.28
C ARG A 107 42.53 -11.90 19.01
N ILE A 108 41.43 -11.18 18.85
CA ILE A 108 40.67 -11.21 17.60
C ILE A 108 41.46 -10.56 16.46
N SER A 109 41.46 -11.21 15.29
CA SER A 109 42.14 -10.70 14.10
C SER A 109 41.36 -9.54 13.46
N PRO A 110 41.97 -8.76 12.54
CA PRO A 110 41.23 -7.75 11.76
C PRO A 110 40.04 -8.34 10.99
N VAL A 111 40.23 -9.49 10.34
CA VAL A 111 39.16 -10.20 9.61
C VAL A 111 38.09 -10.72 10.57
N GLY A 112 38.49 -11.23 11.75
CA GLY A 112 37.57 -11.65 12.80
C GLY A 112 36.71 -10.50 13.32
N ARG A 113 37.29 -9.30 13.48
CA ARG A 113 36.52 -8.09 13.84
C ARG A 113 35.54 -7.68 12.75
N GLN A 114 35.96 -7.72 11.48
CA GLN A 114 35.05 -7.42 10.37
C GLN A 114 33.88 -8.40 10.32
N ALA A 115 34.15 -9.71 10.44
CA ALA A 115 33.11 -10.73 10.50
C ALA A 115 32.15 -10.51 11.67
N LEU A 116 32.67 -10.21 12.86
CA LEU A 116 31.86 -9.93 14.06
C LEU A 116 31.01 -8.66 13.91
N ALA A 117 31.55 -7.60 13.29
CA ALA A 117 30.80 -6.38 13.00
C ALA A 117 29.64 -6.65 12.01
N SER A 118 29.90 -7.41 10.94
CA SER A 118 28.86 -7.82 9.98
C SER A 118 27.78 -8.70 10.61
N ILE A 119 28.15 -9.64 11.49
CA ILE A 119 27.19 -10.46 12.22
C ILE A 119 26.40 -9.60 13.20
N GLY A 120 27.06 -8.69 13.91
CA GLY A 120 26.40 -7.72 14.79
C GLY A 120 25.35 -6.91 14.06
N LEU A 121 25.65 -6.48 12.83
CA LEU A 121 24.69 -5.79 11.97
C LEU A 121 23.48 -6.67 11.63
N LEU A 122 23.70 -7.91 11.17
CA LEU A 122 22.61 -8.85 10.85
C LEU A 122 21.72 -9.16 12.06
N LEU A 123 22.33 -9.29 13.25
CA LEU A 123 21.62 -9.53 14.50
C LEU A 123 20.83 -8.30 14.99
N GLN A 124 21.26 -7.09 14.64
CA GLN A 124 20.50 -5.86 14.88
C GLN A 124 19.30 -5.76 13.94
N PHE A 125 19.44 -6.13 12.66
CA PHE A 125 18.32 -6.16 11.71
C PHE A 125 17.18 -7.10 12.15
N ASN A 126 17.49 -8.24 12.78
CA ASN A 126 16.48 -9.22 13.19
C ASN A 126 15.70 -8.84 14.48
N ARG A 127 15.93 -7.65 15.04
CA ARG A 127 15.13 -7.16 16.16
C ARG A 127 13.95 -6.36 15.61
N GLU A 128 12.74 -6.91 15.74
CA GLU A 128 11.48 -6.19 15.41
C GLU A 128 11.51 -4.80 16.08
N GLY A 129 11.55 -3.73 15.26
CA GLY A 129 11.60 -2.33 15.72
C GLY A 129 12.93 -1.58 15.54
N ASP A 130 14.05 -2.27 15.28
CA ASP A 130 15.39 -1.64 15.18
C ASP A 130 15.81 -1.29 13.73
N GLU A 131 15.11 -1.77 12.70
CA GLU A 131 15.50 -1.51 11.30
C GLU A 131 15.36 -0.03 10.91
N LEU A 132 14.28 0.64 11.32
CA LEU A 132 14.13 2.08 11.08
C LEU A 132 15.11 2.90 11.91
N ALA A 133 15.46 2.43 13.12
CA ALA A 133 16.51 3.04 13.93
C ALA A 133 17.85 3.01 13.20
N TYR A 134 18.18 1.85 12.63
CA TYR A 134 19.40 1.64 11.85
C TYR A 134 19.44 2.51 10.59
N VAL A 135 18.39 2.46 9.76
CA VAL A 135 18.33 3.24 8.51
C VAL A 135 18.41 4.74 8.80
N THR A 136 17.73 5.21 9.85
CA THR A 136 17.79 6.62 10.28
C THR A 136 19.19 7.00 10.77
N ALA A 137 19.88 6.12 11.49
CA ALA A 137 21.26 6.35 11.93
C ALA A 137 22.25 6.35 10.75
N GLN A 138 22.05 5.48 9.76
CA GLN A 138 22.87 5.40 8.55
C GLN A 138 22.72 6.67 7.71
N LEU A 139 21.48 7.16 7.57
CA LEU A 139 21.17 8.45 6.95
C LEU A 139 21.81 9.64 7.69
N ALA A 140 21.83 9.62 9.03
CA ALA A 140 22.50 10.64 9.84
C ALA A 140 24.02 10.64 9.65
N ALA A 141 24.63 9.46 9.61
CA ALA A 141 26.05 9.31 9.31
C ALA A 141 26.38 9.78 7.88
N GLY A 142 25.57 9.39 6.89
CA GLY A 142 25.73 9.79 5.50
C GLY A 142 25.62 11.30 5.30
N GLN A 143 24.64 11.94 5.95
CA GLN A 143 24.49 13.40 5.97
C GLN A 143 25.70 14.11 6.57
N ALA A 144 26.18 13.67 7.73
CA ALA A 144 27.38 14.26 8.36
C ALA A 144 28.64 14.15 7.50
N MET A 145 28.68 13.17 6.60
CA MET A 145 29.77 12.94 5.64
C MET A 145 29.51 13.56 4.26
N GLY A 146 28.40 14.27 4.06
CA GLY A 146 28.01 14.87 2.78
C GLY A 146 27.71 13.86 1.66
N ARG A 147 27.40 12.60 2.02
CA ARG A 147 27.10 11.52 1.08
C ARG A 147 25.87 10.77 1.55
N VAL A 148 24.71 11.16 1.05
CA VAL A 148 23.51 10.34 1.22
C VAL A 148 23.37 9.40 0.06
N GLY A 149 23.38 8.11 0.37
CA GLY A 149 23.10 7.07 -0.61
C GLY A 149 21.64 7.12 -1.03
N ALA A 150 21.38 7.13 -2.34
CA ALA A 150 20.02 6.97 -2.88
C ALA A 150 19.38 5.66 -2.39
N ASP A 151 20.20 4.62 -2.19
CA ASP A 151 19.76 3.32 -1.69
C ASP A 151 19.23 3.38 -0.26
N ASP A 152 19.86 4.16 0.63
CA ASP A 152 19.42 4.31 2.03
C ASP A 152 18.06 5.01 2.11
N LEU A 153 17.86 6.03 1.27
CA LEU A 153 16.59 6.73 1.14
C LEU A 153 15.50 5.82 0.56
N GLN A 154 15.83 5.02 -0.46
CA GLN A 154 14.89 4.09 -1.06
C GLN A 154 14.48 2.99 -0.06
N HIS A 155 15.41 2.53 0.76
CA HIS A 155 15.14 1.56 1.82
C HIS A 155 14.26 2.15 2.93
N LEU A 156 14.53 3.39 3.37
CA LEU A 156 13.65 4.12 4.28
C LEU A 156 12.23 4.24 3.71
N LEU A 157 12.12 4.61 2.43
CA LEU A 157 10.82 4.74 1.76
C LEU A 157 10.07 3.41 1.69
N SER A 158 10.74 2.31 1.36
CA SER A 158 10.13 0.97 1.37
C SER A 158 9.56 0.66 2.75
N ARG A 159 10.37 0.87 3.80
CA ARG A 159 9.99 0.51 5.15
C ARG A 159 8.83 1.33 5.70
N LEU A 160 8.78 2.63 5.37
CA LEU A 160 7.65 3.48 5.72
C LEU A 160 6.36 3.06 5.01
N ASN A 161 6.45 2.60 3.75
CA ASN A 161 5.28 2.10 3.02
C ASN A 161 4.82 0.73 3.53
N GLU A 162 5.74 -0.17 3.89
CA GLU A 162 5.41 -1.45 4.52
C GLU A 162 4.67 -1.26 5.84
N LEU A 163 5.18 -0.40 6.72
CA LEU A 163 4.49 -0.08 7.97
C LEU A 163 3.11 0.50 7.72
N ARG A 164 2.99 1.39 6.72
CA ARG A 164 1.69 1.96 6.34
C ARG A 164 0.71 0.88 5.92
N GLU A 165 1.15 -0.07 5.10
CA GLU A 165 0.30 -1.17 4.65
C GLU A 165 -0.09 -2.09 5.81
N ASP A 166 0.86 -2.49 6.66
CA ASP A 166 0.60 -3.32 7.84
C ASP A 166 -0.43 -2.66 8.77
N PHE A 167 -0.34 -1.34 8.92
CA PHE A 167 -1.27 -0.53 9.69
C PHE A 167 -2.66 -0.48 9.07
N ASP A 168 -2.77 -0.27 7.77
CA ASP A 168 -4.06 -0.31 7.06
C ASP A 168 -4.70 -1.69 7.20
N GLN A 169 -3.93 -2.76 7.01
CA GLN A 169 -4.41 -4.14 7.14
C GLN A 169 -4.85 -4.47 8.56
N ALA A 170 -4.14 -3.98 9.58
CA ALA A 170 -4.53 -4.16 10.98
C ALA A 170 -5.89 -3.52 11.27
N VAL A 171 -6.10 -2.27 10.83
CA VAL A 171 -7.38 -1.56 10.99
C VAL A 171 -8.50 -2.25 10.21
N LEU A 172 -8.27 -2.61 8.94
CA LEU A 172 -9.24 -3.30 8.09
C LEU A 172 -9.65 -4.66 8.64
N SER A 173 -8.73 -5.37 9.30
CA SER A 173 -9.02 -6.68 9.89
C SER A 173 -10.06 -6.63 11.01
N GLY A 174 -10.23 -5.47 11.67
CA GLY A 174 -11.07 -5.33 12.87
C GLY A 174 -10.61 -6.15 14.07
N SER A 175 -9.47 -6.85 13.99
CA SER A 175 -8.94 -7.69 15.06
C SER A 175 -8.30 -6.83 16.13
N GLU A 176 -8.89 -6.81 17.33
CA GLU A 176 -8.38 -6.11 18.51
C GLU A 176 -6.89 -6.41 18.77
N HIS A 177 -6.50 -7.68 18.72
CA HIS A 177 -5.10 -8.07 18.92
C HIS A 177 -4.16 -7.51 17.85
N ARG A 178 -4.56 -7.52 16.57
CA ARG A 178 -3.75 -6.94 15.49
C ARG A 178 -3.66 -5.43 15.61
N ILE A 179 -4.77 -4.77 15.95
CA ILE A 179 -4.84 -3.32 16.14
C ILE A 179 -3.93 -2.90 17.31
N GLN A 180 -3.96 -3.62 18.43
CA GLN A 180 -3.10 -3.32 19.58
C GLN A 180 -1.62 -3.56 19.26
N ARG A 181 -1.27 -4.69 18.63
CA ARG A 181 0.13 -4.96 18.23
C ARG A 181 0.66 -3.89 17.29
N ALA A 182 -0.15 -3.50 16.29
CA ALA A 182 0.23 -2.46 15.34
C ALA A 182 0.38 -1.08 16.02
N ALA A 183 -0.46 -0.75 17.01
CA ALA A 183 -0.32 0.46 17.80
C ALA A 183 0.98 0.48 18.63
N ASP A 184 1.32 -0.64 19.28
CA ASP A 184 2.57 -0.79 20.03
C ASP A 184 3.80 -0.63 19.10
N THR A 185 3.74 -1.22 17.90
CA THR A 185 4.77 -1.05 16.86
C THR A 185 4.90 0.39 16.39
N LEU A 186 3.78 1.09 16.14
CA LEU A 186 3.81 2.51 15.77
C LEU A 186 4.49 3.34 16.86
N GLN A 187 4.16 3.10 18.13
CA GLN A 187 4.69 3.86 19.25
C GLN A 187 6.19 3.60 19.47
N SER A 188 6.68 2.37 19.29
CA SER A 188 8.11 2.06 19.42
C SER A 188 8.96 2.68 18.30
N VAL A 189 8.38 2.76 17.10
CA VAL A 189 9.03 3.29 15.91
C VAL A 189 8.92 4.82 15.78
N TRP A 190 7.97 5.45 16.46
CA TRP A 190 7.63 6.86 16.34
C TRP A 190 8.83 7.82 16.44
N GLN A 191 9.68 7.61 17.45
CA GLN A 191 10.87 8.44 17.66
C GLN A 191 11.83 8.45 16.46
N TRP A 192 11.87 7.35 15.70
CA TRP A 192 12.74 7.21 14.53
C TRP A 192 12.10 7.82 13.30
N VAL A 193 10.78 7.75 13.18
CA VAL A 193 10.03 8.46 12.15
C VAL A 193 10.23 9.98 12.31
N GLU A 194 10.09 10.51 13.52
CA GLU A 194 10.31 11.95 13.80
C GLU A 194 11.75 12.39 13.50
N LYS A 195 12.74 11.61 13.93
CA LYS A 195 14.16 11.87 13.61
C LYS A 195 14.40 11.81 12.10
N GLY A 196 13.85 10.82 11.42
CA GLY A 196 13.90 10.70 9.97
C GLY A 196 13.23 11.90 9.27
N THR A 197 12.11 12.42 9.79
CA THR A 197 11.45 13.62 9.27
C THR A 197 12.32 14.88 9.39
N ALA A 198 12.98 15.07 10.53
CA ALA A 198 13.91 16.19 10.70
C ALA A 198 15.07 16.06 9.70
N LEU A 199 15.64 14.87 9.62
CA LEU A 199 16.77 14.58 8.75
C LEU A 199 16.43 14.81 7.28
N ILE A 200 15.34 14.24 6.76
CA ILE A 200 14.88 14.41 5.38
C ILE A 200 14.59 15.88 5.03
N ARG A 201 14.12 16.67 6.00
CA ARG A 201 13.91 18.11 5.82
C ARG A 201 15.24 18.85 5.63
N ASP A 202 16.25 18.48 6.40
CA ASP A 202 17.60 19.03 6.29
C ASP A 202 18.24 18.60 4.96
N ILE A 203 18.09 17.32 4.58
CA ILE A 203 18.51 16.82 3.25
C ILE A 203 17.84 17.65 2.15
N ALA A 204 16.51 17.76 2.15
CA ALA A 204 15.77 18.43 1.10
C ALA A 204 16.05 19.95 1.01
N ALA A 205 16.56 20.55 2.09
CA ALA A 205 16.99 21.95 2.12
C ALA A 205 18.41 22.16 1.54
N ASP A 206 19.19 21.09 1.39
CA ASP A 206 20.53 21.14 0.81
C ASP A 206 20.45 21.27 -0.72
N GLY A 207 21.12 22.29 -1.27
CA GLY A 207 20.96 22.73 -2.66
C GLY A 207 21.79 21.94 -3.69
N GLU A 208 22.61 21.00 -3.25
CA GLU A 208 23.55 20.24 -4.10
C GLU A 208 23.09 18.81 -4.43
N LEU A 209 21.87 18.42 -4.06
CA LEU A 209 21.37 17.06 -4.33
C LEU A 209 20.95 16.86 -5.79
N ASP A 210 21.09 15.63 -6.28
CA ASP A 210 20.58 15.27 -7.59
C ASP A 210 19.04 15.23 -7.63
N THR A 211 18.47 15.33 -8.84
CA THR A 211 17.01 15.36 -9.03
C THR A 211 16.31 14.06 -8.59
N ALA A 212 16.99 12.92 -8.66
CA ALA A 212 16.42 11.63 -8.27
C ALA A 212 16.24 11.54 -6.75
N THR A 213 17.27 11.94 -6.02
CA THR A 213 17.35 12.02 -4.56
C THR A 213 16.32 13.00 -4.01
N HIS A 214 16.14 14.16 -4.64
CA HIS A 214 15.06 15.09 -4.28
C HIS A 214 13.66 14.48 -4.43
N ARG A 215 13.42 13.66 -5.47
CA ARG A 215 12.12 12.97 -5.63
C ARG A 215 11.89 11.93 -4.54
N VAL A 216 12.91 11.13 -4.21
CA VAL A 216 12.81 10.13 -3.14
C VAL A 216 12.56 10.82 -1.79
N ALA A 217 13.26 11.92 -1.48
CA ALA A 217 13.01 12.71 -0.27
C ALA A 217 11.57 13.23 -0.18
N GLN A 218 10.99 13.71 -1.30
CA GLN A 218 9.59 14.13 -1.36
C GLN A 218 8.61 12.97 -1.16
N GLN A 219 8.90 11.80 -1.74
CA GLN A 219 8.10 10.59 -1.55
C GLN A 219 8.13 10.13 -0.08
N ILE A 220 9.29 10.20 0.57
CA ILE A 220 9.44 9.91 2.00
C ILE A 220 8.58 10.87 2.82
N GLY A 221 8.62 12.18 2.55
CA GLY A 221 7.77 13.16 3.26
C GLY A 221 6.27 12.89 3.10
N ARG A 222 5.84 12.42 1.92
CA ARG A 222 4.44 11.98 1.68
C ARG A 222 4.07 10.73 2.45
N ALA A 223 4.94 9.72 2.47
CA ALA A 223 4.75 8.48 3.22
C ALA A 223 4.65 8.76 4.73
N GLN A 224 5.53 9.61 5.26
CA GLN A 224 5.47 10.08 6.65
C GLN A 224 4.15 10.79 6.96
N SER A 225 3.72 11.72 6.11
CA SER A 225 2.46 12.43 6.29
C SER A 225 1.24 11.48 6.28
N ALA A 226 1.30 10.40 5.51
CA ALA A 226 0.27 9.37 5.50
C ALA A 226 0.24 8.56 6.81
N LEU A 227 1.41 8.16 7.32
CA LEU A 227 1.53 7.49 8.62
C LEU A 227 0.98 8.34 9.77
N LEU A 228 1.26 9.65 9.79
CA LEU A 228 0.71 10.58 10.80
C LEU A 228 -0.83 10.60 10.77
N ARG A 229 -1.44 10.56 9.58
CA ARG A 229 -2.90 10.50 9.45
C ARG A 229 -3.46 9.16 9.92
N GLN A 230 -2.77 8.05 9.64
CA GLN A 230 -3.17 6.73 10.12
C GLN A 230 -3.12 6.60 11.65
N ALA A 231 -2.18 7.26 12.33
CA ALA A 231 -2.15 7.29 13.79
C ALA A 231 -3.49 7.76 14.39
N SER A 232 -4.13 8.75 13.76
CA SER A 232 -5.46 9.21 14.16
C SER A 232 -6.58 8.21 13.84
N VAL A 233 -6.40 7.37 12.81
CA VAL A 233 -7.32 6.26 12.50
C VAL A 233 -7.20 5.17 13.57
N PHE A 234 -5.98 4.81 13.97
CA PHE A 234 -5.73 3.87 15.08
C PHE A 234 -6.37 4.34 16.37
N GLN A 235 -6.17 5.60 16.76
CA GLN A 235 -6.78 6.12 17.98
C GLN A 235 -8.31 6.00 17.97
N ARG A 236 -8.94 6.20 16.81
CA ARG A 236 -10.38 6.00 16.65
C ARG A 236 -10.78 4.53 16.72
N ALA A 237 -10.00 3.63 16.11
CA ALA A 237 -10.23 2.19 16.18
C ALA A 237 -10.09 1.66 17.61
N LEU A 238 -9.05 2.08 18.34
CA LEU A 238 -8.86 1.76 19.76
C LEU A 238 -10.01 2.29 20.61
N ASN A 239 -10.41 3.55 20.43
CA ASN A 239 -11.57 4.11 21.13
C ASN A 239 -12.89 3.39 20.78
N GLN A 240 -13.01 2.79 19.59
CA GLN A 240 -14.16 1.97 19.22
C GLN A 240 -14.12 0.60 19.91
N LEU A 241 -12.95 -0.04 19.96
CA LEU A 241 -12.74 -1.28 20.71
C LEU A 241 -13.04 -1.08 22.20
N ASP A 242 -12.58 0.03 22.79
CA ASP A 242 -12.88 0.38 24.17
C ASP A 242 -14.37 0.61 24.42
N ARG A 243 -15.10 1.22 23.46
CA ARG A 243 -16.56 1.36 23.53
C ARG A 243 -17.30 0.03 23.47
N HIS A 244 -16.74 -0.97 22.79
CA HIS A 244 -17.32 -2.32 22.67
C HIS A 244 -16.94 -3.21 23.85
N ARG A 245 -16.11 -2.72 24.78
CA ARG A 245 -15.65 -3.46 25.95
C ARG A 245 -16.80 -3.55 26.96
N VAL A 246 -17.03 -4.75 27.50
CA VAL A 246 -18.05 -4.95 28.55
C VAL A 246 -17.43 -4.52 29.87
N HIS A 247 -17.80 -3.34 30.35
CA HIS A 247 -17.24 -2.80 31.59
C HIS A 247 -17.75 -3.57 32.82
N LEU A 248 -16.86 -4.30 33.50
CA LEU A 248 -17.13 -4.95 34.78
C LEU A 248 -16.30 -4.27 35.89
N GLY A 249 -16.86 -3.22 36.51
CA GLY A 249 -16.13 -2.42 37.49
C GLY A 249 -14.95 -1.65 36.87
N ALA A 250 -13.78 -1.67 37.51
CA ALA A 250 -12.58 -0.94 37.04
C ALA A 250 -11.87 -1.63 35.84
N SER A 251 -12.19 -2.89 35.54
CA SER A 251 -11.62 -3.66 34.42
C SER A 251 -12.73 -4.13 33.48
N GLY A 252 -12.74 -3.69 32.23
CA GLY A 252 -13.64 -4.24 31.21
C GLY A 252 -13.16 -5.56 30.64
N LEU A 253 -14.09 -6.40 30.17
CA LEU A 253 -13.82 -7.58 29.36
C LEU A 253 -13.78 -7.20 27.88
N SER A 254 -12.70 -7.56 27.20
CA SER A 254 -12.59 -7.38 25.75
C SER A 254 -12.88 -8.66 24.95
N SER A 255 -13.05 -8.52 23.65
CA SER A 255 -13.23 -9.66 22.73
C SER A 255 -12.00 -10.58 22.74
N SER A 256 -10.82 -10.00 22.93
CA SER A 256 -9.57 -10.76 23.07
C SER A 256 -9.51 -11.55 24.38
N ASP A 257 -10.03 -11.00 25.47
CA ASP A 257 -10.11 -11.72 26.75
C ASP A 257 -11.11 -12.89 26.67
N VAL A 258 -12.25 -12.68 26.03
CA VAL A 258 -13.24 -13.75 25.77
C VAL A 258 -12.62 -14.84 24.89
N ASN A 259 -11.94 -14.48 23.80
CA ASN A 259 -11.25 -15.46 22.94
C ASN A 259 -10.16 -16.22 23.69
N ARG A 260 -9.37 -15.55 24.54
CA ARG A 260 -8.34 -16.19 25.36
C ARG A 260 -8.95 -17.18 26.34
N TYR A 261 -10.04 -16.79 27.00
CA TYR A 261 -10.79 -17.66 27.90
C TYR A 261 -11.31 -18.90 27.16
N LEU A 262 -12.01 -18.72 26.03
CA LEU A 262 -12.54 -19.84 25.24
C LEU A 262 -11.44 -20.80 24.75
N ARG A 263 -10.27 -20.28 24.36
CA ARG A 263 -9.11 -21.11 23.96
C ARG A 263 -8.48 -21.91 25.10
N ALA A 264 -8.67 -21.49 26.34
CA ALA A 264 -8.13 -22.18 27.52
C ALA A 264 -9.04 -23.32 28.01
N LEU A 265 -10.28 -23.37 27.53
CA LEU A 265 -11.24 -24.42 27.87
C LEU A 265 -10.99 -25.68 27.04
N ASP A 266 -11.36 -26.83 27.61
CA ASP A 266 -11.37 -28.10 26.88
C ASP A 266 -12.68 -28.26 26.07
N VAL A 267 -12.72 -29.31 25.25
CA VAL A 267 -13.86 -29.56 24.35
C VAL A 267 -15.17 -29.77 25.11
N ALA A 268 -15.12 -30.38 26.30
CA ALA A 268 -16.30 -30.61 27.12
C ALA A 268 -16.88 -29.30 27.67
N ALA A 269 -16.03 -28.45 28.26
CA ALA A 269 -16.44 -27.15 28.77
C ALA A 269 -16.95 -26.22 27.66
N LEU A 270 -16.37 -26.28 26.45
CA LEU A 270 -16.87 -25.55 25.28
C LEU A 270 -18.25 -26.06 24.83
N ALA A 271 -18.49 -27.36 24.87
CA ALA A 271 -19.78 -27.95 24.52
C ALA A 271 -20.86 -27.54 25.51
N ASP A 272 -20.56 -27.55 26.81
CA ASP A 272 -21.47 -27.09 27.87
C ASP A 272 -21.81 -25.59 27.70
N LEU A 273 -20.84 -24.76 27.31
CA LEU A 273 -21.05 -23.33 27.04
C LEU A 273 -21.94 -23.06 25.82
N ALA A 274 -21.96 -23.99 24.85
CA ALA A 274 -22.76 -23.88 23.64
C ALA A 274 -24.14 -24.52 23.77
N ASP A 275 -24.39 -25.26 24.86
CA ASP A 275 -25.67 -25.90 25.11
C ASP A 275 -26.76 -24.83 25.25
N ASP A 276 -27.91 -25.07 24.60
CA ASP A 276 -29.03 -24.14 24.48
C ASP A 276 -28.77 -22.80 23.73
N VAL A 277 -27.54 -22.48 23.34
CA VAL A 277 -27.20 -21.30 22.51
C VAL A 277 -27.38 -21.59 21.02
N LEU A 278 -27.06 -22.82 20.60
CA LEU A 278 -27.17 -23.25 19.21
C LEU A 278 -28.56 -23.85 18.94
N ALA A 279 -29.49 -23.03 18.45
CA ALA A 279 -30.75 -23.53 17.92
C ALA A 279 -30.49 -24.37 16.67
N ARG A 280 -30.74 -25.69 16.75
CA ARG A 280 -30.79 -26.55 15.56
C ARG A 280 -32.04 -26.21 14.77
N MET A 281 -31.93 -25.30 13.82
CA MET A 281 -33.01 -25.05 12.87
C MET A 281 -33.11 -26.26 11.94
N PRO A 282 -34.20 -27.04 11.95
CA PRO A 282 -34.43 -27.98 10.86
C PRO A 282 -34.53 -27.17 9.57
N GLN A 283 -33.61 -27.39 8.62
CA GLN A 283 -33.79 -26.87 7.27
C GLN A 283 -34.78 -27.81 6.56
N PRO A 284 -36.05 -27.43 6.36
CA PRO A 284 -36.94 -28.23 5.54
C PRO A 284 -36.36 -28.27 4.13
N ALA A 285 -36.08 -29.48 3.63
CA ALA A 285 -35.75 -29.67 2.23
C ALA A 285 -37.04 -29.47 1.41
N PHE A 286 -37.23 -28.26 0.88
CA PHE A 286 -38.29 -28.02 -0.10
C PHE A 286 -37.90 -28.65 -1.43
N ALA A 287 -38.11 -29.97 -1.55
CA ALA A 287 -37.73 -30.76 -2.72
C ALA A 287 -38.40 -30.27 -4.03
N LEU A 288 -39.47 -29.48 -3.93
CA LEU A 288 -40.27 -29.00 -5.05
C LEU A 288 -40.42 -27.46 -5.07
N GLY A 289 -39.53 -26.72 -4.41
CA GLY A 289 -39.59 -25.25 -4.38
C GLY A 289 -39.71 -24.60 -5.77
N PRO A 290 -38.93 -25.02 -6.78
CA PRO A 290 -39.07 -24.52 -8.15
C PRO A 290 -40.44 -24.82 -8.76
N ILE A 291 -40.98 -26.02 -8.55
CA ILE A 291 -42.30 -26.41 -9.10
C ILE A 291 -43.41 -25.59 -8.43
N ALA A 292 -43.32 -25.37 -7.13
CA ALA A 292 -44.28 -24.54 -6.41
C ALA A 292 -44.26 -23.08 -6.90
N LEU A 293 -43.07 -22.57 -7.26
CA LEU A 293 -42.92 -21.24 -7.85
C LEU A 293 -43.51 -21.18 -9.26
N ASP A 294 -43.20 -22.14 -10.13
CA ASP A 294 -43.72 -22.20 -11.50
C ASP A 294 -45.26 -22.27 -11.51
N VAL A 295 -45.84 -23.11 -10.64
CA VAL A 295 -47.30 -23.22 -10.49
C VAL A 295 -47.90 -21.92 -9.96
N ALA A 296 -47.26 -21.29 -8.98
CA ALA A 296 -47.73 -20.02 -8.42
C ALA A 296 -47.67 -18.88 -9.44
N GLU A 297 -46.60 -18.80 -10.23
CA GLU A 297 -46.45 -17.80 -11.29
C GLU A 297 -47.54 -17.96 -12.35
N TYR A 298 -47.81 -19.19 -12.79
CA TYR A 298 -48.90 -19.44 -13.73
C TYR A 298 -50.28 -19.07 -13.16
N GLU A 299 -50.61 -19.56 -11.95
CA GLU A 299 -51.93 -19.41 -11.35
C GLU A 299 -52.25 -17.98 -10.93
N LEU A 300 -51.24 -17.23 -10.45
CA LEU A 300 -51.44 -15.88 -9.89
C LEU A 300 -51.13 -14.76 -10.88
N VAL A 301 -50.30 -15.01 -11.90
CA VAL A 301 -49.83 -13.96 -12.81
C VAL A 301 -50.36 -14.20 -14.22
N GLU A 302 -50.00 -15.32 -14.84
CA GLU A 302 -50.33 -15.56 -16.25
C GLU A 302 -51.83 -15.80 -16.46
N ARG A 303 -52.48 -16.55 -15.57
CA ARG A 303 -53.92 -16.79 -15.66
C ARG A 303 -54.74 -15.53 -15.43
N GLU A 304 -54.34 -14.68 -14.48
CA GLU A 304 -54.99 -13.40 -14.22
C GLU A 304 -54.78 -12.41 -15.37
N ARG A 305 -53.57 -12.34 -15.98
CA ARG A 305 -53.34 -11.52 -17.17
C ARG A 305 -54.21 -11.96 -18.35
N ALA A 306 -54.28 -13.25 -18.63
CA ALA A 306 -55.10 -13.78 -19.72
C ALA A 306 -56.59 -13.51 -19.51
N ALA A 307 -57.06 -13.48 -18.26
CA ALA A 307 -58.44 -13.13 -17.92
C ALA A 307 -58.74 -11.63 -18.04
N GLN A 308 -57.72 -10.77 -17.91
CA GLN A 308 -57.83 -9.31 -18.03
C GLN A 308 -57.60 -8.80 -19.47
N ASP A 309 -57.10 -9.64 -20.37
CA ASP A 309 -56.91 -9.30 -21.78
C ASP A 309 -58.27 -9.18 -22.50
N ASP A 310 -58.69 -7.95 -22.75
CA ASP A 310 -59.81 -7.66 -23.65
C ASP A 310 -59.35 -7.87 -25.09
N ALA A 311 -59.56 -9.09 -25.60
CA ALA A 311 -59.25 -9.47 -26.98
C ALA A 311 -60.26 -8.90 -28.01
N SER A 312 -61.11 -7.94 -27.63
CA SER A 312 -61.98 -7.29 -28.59
C SER A 312 -61.17 -6.47 -29.59
N LEU A 313 -61.20 -6.90 -30.85
CA LEU A 313 -60.59 -6.16 -31.94
C LEU A 313 -61.45 -4.92 -32.23
N PRO A 314 -60.86 -3.71 -32.32
CA PRO A 314 -61.58 -2.55 -32.80
C PRO A 314 -62.09 -2.81 -34.24
N PRO A 315 -63.20 -2.17 -34.66
CA PRO A 315 -63.77 -2.39 -35.98
C PRO A 315 -62.75 -2.08 -37.09
N ALA A 316 -62.74 -2.89 -38.14
CA ALA A 316 -61.80 -2.75 -39.25
C ALA A 316 -61.90 -1.35 -39.88
N GLN A 317 -60.79 -0.61 -39.87
CA GLN A 317 -60.61 0.63 -40.63
C GLN A 317 -59.90 0.33 -41.94
N ALA A 318 -60.30 1.02 -43.01
CA ALA A 318 -59.57 0.98 -44.27
C ALA A 318 -58.18 1.60 -44.07
N ALA A 319 -57.14 0.91 -44.53
CA ALA A 319 -55.77 1.40 -44.47
C ALA A 319 -55.66 2.73 -45.26
N PRO A 320 -55.04 3.78 -44.71
CA PRO A 320 -54.68 4.96 -45.48
C PRO A 320 -53.80 4.54 -46.67
N VAL A 321 -54.01 5.18 -47.82
CA VAL A 321 -53.18 4.95 -49.00
C VAL A 321 -51.74 5.33 -48.66
N ASP A 322 -50.84 4.37 -48.87
CA ASP A 322 -49.41 4.45 -48.60
C ASP A 322 -48.76 5.61 -49.39
N THR A 323 -48.70 6.80 -48.78
CA THR A 323 -47.68 7.78 -49.13
C THR A 323 -46.42 7.37 -48.39
N GLN A 324 -45.53 6.70 -49.13
CA GLN A 324 -44.12 6.45 -48.83
C GLN A 324 -43.71 6.92 -47.42
N ALA A 325 -43.54 5.96 -46.50
CA ALA A 325 -42.87 6.23 -45.24
C ALA A 325 -41.60 7.07 -45.52
N PRO A 326 -41.44 8.25 -44.89
CA PRO A 326 -40.22 9.02 -45.09
C PRO A 326 -39.07 8.13 -44.60
N VAL A 327 -38.10 7.90 -45.48
CA VAL A 327 -36.77 7.47 -45.05
C VAL A 327 -36.34 8.50 -44.02
N VAL A 328 -36.24 8.10 -42.76
CA VAL A 328 -35.73 8.94 -41.68
C VAL A 328 -34.28 9.24 -42.04
N GLN A 329 -34.04 10.31 -42.78
CA GLN A 329 -32.80 11.05 -42.67
C GLN A 329 -32.68 11.41 -41.19
N ASN A 330 -31.57 11.06 -40.57
CA ASN A 330 -31.25 11.49 -39.21
C ASN A 330 -31.27 13.02 -39.17
N ASP A 331 -32.43 13.59 -38.90
CA ASP A 331 -32.62 15.03 -38.84
C ASP A 331 -32.13 15.49 -37.47
N TYR A 332 -30.85 15.85 -37.42
CA TYR A 332 -30.21 16.39 -36.21
C TYR A 332 -30.70 17.80 -35.87
N GLY A 333 -31.69 18.35 -36.58
CA GLY A 333 -32.18 19.72 -36.39
C GLY A 333 -32.57 20.05 -34.95
N HIS A 334 -33.16 19.11 -34.21
CA HIS A 334 -33.47 19.33 -32.79
C HIS A 334 -32.22 19.45 -31.89
N ALA A 335 -31.14 18.73 -32.23
CA ALA A 335 -29.87 18.81 -31.51
C ALA A 335 -29.09 20.07 -31.91
N GLU A 336 -29.12 20.46 -33.20
CA GLU A 336 -28.50 21.70 -33.71
C GLU A 336 -29.13 22.94 -33.07
N GLN A 337 -30.47 23.01 -33.07
CA GLN A 337 -31.20 24.10 -32.42
C GLN A 337 -30.91 24.17 -30.92
N TRP A 338 -30.78 23.02 -30.26
CA TRP A 338 -30.46 22.97 -28.84
C TRP A 338 -29.03 23.45 -28.57
N PHE A 339 -28.08 23.05 -29.41
CA PHE A 339 -26.71 23.55 -29.36
C PHE A 339 -26.66 25.08 -29.52
N ASP A 340 -27.35 25.63 -30.53
CA ASP A 340 -27.38 27.08 -30.77
C ASP A 340 -27.96 27.85 -29.57
N GLN A 341 -29.01 27.32 -28.96
CA GLN A 341 -29.61 27.90 -27.76
C GLN A 341 -28.63 27.91 -26.58
N LEU A 342 -27.93 26.79 -26.33
CA LEU A 342 -26.94 26.71 -25.26
C LEU A 342 -25.72 27.60 -25.53
N ALA A 343 -25.26 27.68 -26.79
CA ALA A 343 -24.14 28.52 -27.18
C ALA A 343 -24.42 30.03 -27.01
N ALA A 344 -25.69 30.44 -27.11
CA ALA A 344 -26.13 31.82 -26.92
C ALA A 344 -26.40 32.20 -25.45
N LEU A 345 -26.21 31.27 -24.51
CA LEU A 345 -26.45 31.53 -23.10
C LEU A 345 -25.23 32.22 -22.45
N ASP A 346 -25.38 33.50 -22.13
CA ASP A 346 -24.29 34.32 -21.56
C ASP A 346 -24.33 34.46 -20.02
N ALA A 347 -25.39 33.95 -19.38
CA ALA A 347 -25.60 34.05 -17.94
C ALA A 347 -26.06 32.72 -17.34
N GLU A 348 -25.84 32.54 -16.05
CA GLU A 348 -26.34 31.38 -15.32
C GLU A 348 -27.87 31.29 -15.42
N ALA A 349 -28.38 30.10 -15.77
CA ALA A 349 -29.80 29.86 -15.93
C ALA A 349 -30.25 28.54 -15.28
N PRO A 350 -31.46 28.47 -14.71
CA PRO A 350 -31.98 27.24 -14.13
C PRO A 350 -32.39 26.24 -15.23
N LEU A 351 -32.10 24.95 -15.02
CA LEU A 351 -32.40 23.88 -15.98
C LEU A 351 -33.90 23.73 -16.24
N SER A 352 -34.73 23.96 -15.23
CA SER A 352 -36.19 23.97 -15.35
C SER A 352 -36.70 24.95 -16.38
N ASP A 353 -36.01 26.06 -16.61
CA ASP A 353 -36.38 27.05 -17.63
C ASP A 353 -35.96 26.70 -19.04
N TRP A 354 -34.99 25.80 -19.18
CA TRP A 354 -34.31 25.57 -20.44
C TRP A 354 -34.60 24.19 -21.05
N VAL A 355 -34.70 23.15 -20.22
CA VAL A 355 -34.89 21.77 -20.68
C VAL A 355 -36.33 21.46 -21.11
N PRO A 356 -37.39 21.84 -20.34
CA PRO A 356 -38.77 21.51 -20.66
C PRO A 356 -39.34 22.40 -21.78
N GLN A 357 -39.30 21.93 -23.02
CA GLN A 357 -39.89 22.61 -24.18
C GLN A 357 -40.50 21.59 -25.16
N ASP A 358 -41.52 22.02 -25.90
CA ASP A 358 -42.09 21.31 -27.05
C ASP A 358 -42.54 19.85 -26.79
N GLY A 359 -42.86 19.54 -25.53
CA GLY A 359 -43.38 18.24 -25.10
C GLY A 359 -42.35 17.31 -24.46
N PHE A 360 -42.84 16.21 -23.89
CA PHE A 360 -42.03 15.35 -23.03
C PHE A 360 -40.87 14.68 -23.79
N ALA A 361 -41.13 14.20 -25.00
CA ALA A 361 -40.11 13.53 -25.82
C ALA A 361 -38.92 14.45 -26.13
N VAL A 362 -39.19 15.69 -26.53
CA VAL A 362 -38.16 16.70 -26.82
C VAL A 362 -37.42 17.11 -25.54
N SER A 363 -38.15 17.28 -24.44
CA SER A 363 -37.58 17.64 -23.14
C SER A 363 -36.62 16.55 -22.60
N ALA A 364 -37.03 15.28 -22.67
CA ALA A 364 -36.20 14.14 -22.28
C ALA A 364 -34.97 14.01 -23.18
N TYR A 365 -35.15 14.24 -24.49
CA TYR A 365 -34.04 14.24 -25.44
C TYR A 365 -33.01 15.33 -25.12
N ARG A 366 -33.43 16.58 -24.88
CA ARG A 366 -32.53 17.69 -24.49
C ARG A 366 -31.79 17.41 -23.18
N LEU A 367 -32.48 16.87 -22.18
CA LEU A 367 -31.87 16.47 -20.91
C LEU A 367 -30.75 15.45 -21.13
N SER A 368 -30.99 14.45 -21.99
CA SER A 368 -29.98 13.43 -22.30
C SER A 368 -28.73 14.00 -22.97
N LEU A 369 -28.87 15.07 -23.77
CA LEU A 369 -27.77 15.72 -24.47
C LEU A 369 -26.86 16.55 -23.55
N LEU A 370 -27.35 16.99 -22.38
CA LEU A 370 -26.52 17.71 -21.40
C LEU A 370 -25.35 16.85 -20.91
N GLY A 371 -25.53 15.53 -20.83
CA GLY A 371 -24.47 14.60 -20.45
C GLY A 371 -23.26 14.58 -21.40
N LEU A 372 -23.38 15.17 -22.59
CA LEU A 372 -22.29 15.27 -23.55
C LEU A 372 -21.38 16.48 -23.33
N ILE A 373 -21.84 17.49 -22.57
CA ILE A 373 -21.08 18.72 -22.33
C ILE A 373 -19.85 18.40 -21.47
N GLY A 374 -18.66 18.71 -21.98
CA GLY A 374 -17.40 18.44 -21.28
C GLY A 374 -16.92 16.98 -21.35
N ASP A 375 -17.50 16.13 -22.20
CA ASP A 375 -17.03 14.75 -22.41
C ASP A 375 -15.70 14.71 -23.19
N ALA A 376 -14.60 14.45 -22.49
CA ALA A 376 -13.25 14.31 -23.07
C ALA A 376 -13.13 13.15 -24.08
N GLY A 377 -14.07 12.19 -24.08
CA GLY A 377 -14.12 11.08 -25.05
C GLY A 377 -14.73 11.45 -26.40
N ALA A 378 -15.33 12.64 -26.53
CA ALA A 378 -16.02 13.09 -27.73
C ALA A 378 -15.14 13.91 -28.70
N GLU A 379 -13.88 14.20 -28.34
CA GLU A 379 -12.95 15.00 -29.15
C GLU A 379 -12.65 14.40 -30.54
N ASN A 380 -12.83 13.09 -30.72
CA ASN A 380 -12.59 12.38 -31.98
C ASN A 380 -13.87 12.13 -32.83
N ARG A 381 -15.00 12.76 -32.47
CA ARG A 381 -16.29 12.59 -33.17
C ARG A 381 -16.58 13.79 -34.08
N ASN A 382 -17.36 13.57 -35.14
CA ASN A 382 -17.84 14.64 -36.04
C ASN A 382 -19.34 14.88 -35.82
N GLY A 383 -19.80 16.13 -35.96
CA GLY A 383 -21.22 16.53 -35.87
C GLY A 383 -21.61 17.16 -34.52
N VAL A 384 -22.91 17.41 -34.33
CA VAL A 384 -23.47 18.16 -33.19
C VAL A 384 -23.05 17.63 -31.82
N ALA A 385 -22.90 16.32 -31.67
CA ALA A 385 -22.44 15.71 -30.42
C ALA A 385 -21.02 16.16 -30.04
N ALA A 386 -20.13 16.36 -31.02
CA ALA A 386 -18.79 16.89 -30.79
C ALA A 386 -18.81 18.39 -30.47
N SER A 387 -19.68 19.14 -31.15
CA SER A 387 -19.90 20.57 -30.87
C SER A 387 -20.43 20.78 -29.43
N LEU A 388 -21.39 19.97 -28.98
CA LEU A 388 -21.91 20.00 -27.61
C LEU A 388 -20.82 19.72 -26.57
N ALA A 389 -19.89 18.78 -26.85
CA ALA A 389 -18.80 18.46 -25.93
C ALA A 389 -17.80 19.60 -25.76
N GLN A 390 -17.63 20.44 -26.78
CA GLN A 390 -16.72 21.59 -26.79
C GLN A 390 -17.35 22.90 -26.27
N LEU A 391 -18.65 22.88 -25.91
CA LEU A 391 -19.30 24.06 -25.35
C LEU A 391 -18.58 24.52 -24.08
N PRO A 392 -18.21 25.81 -23.96
CA PRO A 392 -17.59 26.37 -22.77
C PRO A 392 -18.66 26.59 -21.68
N MET A 393 -19.29 25.51 -21.22
CA MET A 393 -20.39 25.52 -20.28
C MET A 393 -20.26 24.33 -19.33
N GLN A 394 -20.69 24.51 -18.08
CA GLN A 394 -20.89 23.43 -17.13
C GLN A 394 -22.35 23.39 -16.71
N TRP A 395 -22.79 22.26 -16.17
CA TRP A 395 -24.10 22.16 -15.55
C TRP A 395 -23.99 21.39 -14.25
N HIS A 396 -24.88 21.71 -13.31
CA HIS A 396 -24.96 21.06 -12.02
C HIS A 396 -26.40 20.68 -11.71
N VAL A 397 -26.59 19.56 -11.02
CA VAL A 397 -27.89 19.11 -10.52
C VAL A 397 -27.74 18.79 -9.04
N ASP A 398 -28.64 19.37 -8.25
CA ASP A 398 -28.78 19.17 -6.82
C ASP A 398 -29.70 17.96 -6.55
N ALA A 399 -29.68 17.47 -5.30
CA ALA A 399 -30.52 16.36 -4.86
C ALA A 399 -31.99 16.76 -4.59
N GLU A 400 -32.32 18.04 -4.65
CA GLU A 400 -33.68 18.56 -4.46
C GLU A 400 -34.48 18.53 -5.77
N PHE A 401 -35.78 18.26 -5.68
CA PHE A 401 -36.69 18.36 -6.82
C PHE A 401 -37.43 19.69 -6.83
N GLU A 402 -37.70 20.21 -8.04
CA GLU A 402 -38.56 21.36 -8.27
C GLU A 402 -39.74 21.03 -9.18
N SER A 403 -40.85 21.76 -8.98
CA SER A 403 -42.10 21.57 -9.72
C SER A 403 -42.07 22.41 -11.00
N VAL A 404 -42.28 21.77 -12.15
CA VAL A 404 -42.17 22.39 -13.49
C VAL A 404 -43.53 22.56 -14.17
N GLN A 405 -44.36 21.52 -14.14
CA GLN A 405 -45.74 21.51 -14.66
C GLN A 405 -45.91 22.05 -16.10
N ARG A 406 -44.93 21.81 -16.99
CA ARG A 406 -45.01 22.20 -18.41
C ARG A 406 -44.28 21.22 -19.32
N ALA A 407 -44.57 21.26 -20.62
CA ALA A 407 -43.98 20.38 -21.63
C ALA A 407 -44.03 18.88 -21.27
N GLY A 408 -45.07 18.44 -20.55
CA GLY A 408 -45.23 17.05 -20.10
C GLY A 408 -44.30 16.65 -18.93
N VAL A 409 -43.59 17.58 -18.30
CA VAL A 409 -42.72 17.35 -17.14
C VAL A 409 -43.35 17.93 -15.88
N ALA A 410 -43.72 17.05 -14.94
CA ALA A 410 -44.31 17.46 -13.65
C ALA A 410 -43.25 17.97 -12.66
N TYR A 411 -42.14 17.23 -12.52
CA TYR A 411 -41.03 17.54 -11.62
C TYR A 411 -39.69 17.26 -12.31
N MET A 412 -38.64 17.95 -11.88
CA MET A 412 -37.27 17.61 -12.23
C MET A 412 -36.31 17.94 -11.09
N SER A 413 -35.11 17.35 -11.11
CA SER A 413 -34.05 17.72 -10.19
C SER A 413 -33.64 19.16 -10.43
N ARG A 414 -33.51 19.93 -9.35
CA ARG A 414 -33.08 21.32 -9.39
C ARG A 414 -31.66 21.37 -9.94
N GLY A 415 -31.44 22.19 -10.96
CA GLY A 415 -30.11 22.32 -11.53
C GLY A 415 -29.91 23.60 -12.32
N ARG A 416 -28.67 23.84 -12.73
CA ARG A 416 -28.24 25.10 -13.33
C ARG A 416 -27.29 24.88 -14.49
N LEU A 417 -27.41 25.73 -15.51
CA LEU A 417 -26.46 25.91 -16.61
C LEU A 417 -25.53 27.07 -16.25
N LEU A 418 -24.23 26.84 -16.39
CA LEU A 418 -23.15 27.75 -16.00
C LEU A 418 -22.24 28.00 -17.20
N PRO A 419 -22.47 29.05 -17.99
CA PRO A 419 -21.54 29.46 -19.05
C PRO A 419 -20.19 29.84 -18.45
N GLN A 420 -19.08 29.35 -19.02
CA GLN A 420 -17.74 29.79 -18.65
C GLN A 420 -17.40 31.06 -19.41
N ALA A 421 -17.00 32.12 -18.69
CA ALA A 421 -16.46 33.31 -19.35
C ALA A 421 -15.19 32.92 -20.15
N PRO A 422 -15.02 33.42 -21.38
CA PRO A 422 -13.83 33.13 -22.18
C PRO A 422 -12.58 33.59 -21.42
N GLN A 423 -11.72 32.64 -21.06
CA GLN A 423 -10.42 32.93 -20.48
C GLN A 423 -9.61 33.73 -21.50
N ALA A 424 -9.29 35.00 -21.18
CA ALA A 424 -8.25 35.74 -21.88
C ALA A 424 -6.97 34.88 -21.87
N GLN A 425 -6.44 34.58 -23.06
CA GLN A 425 -5.20 33.84 -23.24
C GLN A 425 -4.13 34.40 -22.30
N ALA A 426 -3.66 33.57 -21.37
CA ALA A 426 -2.56 33.92 -20.50
C ALA A 426 -1.32 34.24 -21.36
N GLU A 427 -0.88 35.50 -21.33
CA GLU A 427 0.36 35.92 -21.98
C GLU A 427 1.54 35.06 -21.48
N PRO A 428 2.42 34.57 -22.37
CA PRO A 428 3.60 33.84 -21.96
C PRO A 428 4.54 34.77 -21.17
N ALA A 429 4.90 34.35 -19.97
CA ALA A 429 5.78 35.09 -19.07
C ALA A 429 7.10 35.50 -19.77
N PRO A 430 7.57 36.75 -19.61
CA PRO A 430 8.77 37.21 -20.30
C PRO A 430 10.02 36.53 -19.72
N SER A 431 10.88 36.07 -20.63
CA SER A 431 12.20 35.53 -20.34
C SER A 431 13.08 36.58 -19.64
N ARG A 432 13.39 36.35 -18.36
CA ARG A 432 14.34 37.20 -17.63
C ARG A 432 15.76 36.95 -18.13
N LYS A 433 16.23 37.85 -18.99
CA LYS A 433 17.64 38.01 -19.38
C LYS A 433 18.51 38.32 -18.16
N LYS A 434 19.69 37.69 -18.10
CA LYS A 434 20.83 38.02 -17.24
C LYS A 434 21.40 39.42 -17.57
N LYS A 435 22.10 40.01 -16.57
CA LYS A 435 23.03 41.17 -16.54
C LYS A 435 22.37 42.50 -16.10
N ALA A 436 22.95 43.38 -15.29
CA ALA A 436 24.29 43.50 -14.68
C ALA A 436 24.23 44.39 -13.40
N ARG A 437 25.30 44.31 -12.59
CA ARG A 437 25.63 45.16 -11.42
C ARG A 437 25.77 46.66 -11.77
N THR A 438 25.89 47.46 -10.71
CA THR A 438 26.32 48.88 -10.54
C THR A 438 25.19 49.92 -10.62
N ALA A 439 25.07 50.89 -9.71
CA ALA A 439 26.01 51.46 -8.73
C ALA A 439 25.42 51.54 -7.31
#